data_AF-A0A0X3V2T8-F1
#
_entry.id   AF-A0A0X3V2T8-F1
#
_cell.length_a   1.000
_cell.length_b   1.000
_cell.length_c   1.000
_cell.angle_alpha   90.00
_cell.angle_beta   90.00
_cell.angle_gamma   90.00
#
_symmetry.space_group_name_H-M   'P 1'
#
loop_
_entity.id
_entity.type
_entity.pdbx_description
1 polymer ?
#
loop_
_entity_poly.entity_id
_entity_poly.type
_entity_poly.pdbx_seq_one_letter_code
_entity_poly.pdbx_strand_id
1 'polypeptide(L)'
;MTVTRYAARTAAFAAAYLLAYWAGIPLAVLSPVAVAAVWMLAQGRWGLRRFDVITLATLTAASAIAHGAGMLMAFGLAAAVTLPAMIFAVLLERWLPGWWQGHGDRFRPRRTRLVRLAAVAALTAVTSVVLQAILSPEPSVYDVSLRLARDVVTLLAVTLAGRALLRPRTPQRTGLTLVR
;
A
#
# COMPACT_ATOMS: atom_id res chain seq x y z
N MET A 1 -15.73 9.36 12.39
CA MET A 1 -15.94 7.94 12.04
C MET A 1 -16.34 7.21 13.30
N THR A 2 -17.28 6.26 13.27
CA THR A 2 -17.61 5.46 14.47
C THR A 2 -16.53 4.41 14.74
N VAL A 3 -16.35 4.01 16.00
CA VAL A 3 -15.41 2.95 16.40
C VAL A 3 -15.69 1.65 15.64
N THR A 4 -16.97 1.30 15.48
CA THR A 4 -17.41 0.10 14.75
C THR A 4 -16.99 0.09 13.28
N ARG A 5 -17.14 1.22 12.57
CA ARG A 5 -16.72 1.33 11.17
C ARG A 5 -15.20 1.30 11.02
N TYR A 6 -14.48 1.87 11.99
CA TYR A 6 -13.02 1.77 12.02
C TYR A 6 -12.57 0.31 12.20
N ALA A 7 -13.10 -0.37 13.22
CA ALA A 7 -12.77 -1.76 13.51
C ALA A 7 -13.09 -2.69 12.32
N ALA A 8 -14.29 -2.59 11.73
CA ALA A 8 -14.66 -3.41 10.57
C ALA A 8 -13.72 -3.22 9.38
N ARG A 9 -13.28 -1.98 9.14
CA ARG A 9 -12.38 -1.65 8.05
C ARG A 9 -10.95 -2.12 8.30
N THR A 10 -10.45 -1.94 9.52
CA THR A 10 -9.14 -2.47 9.94
C THR A 10 -9.14 -3.99 9.89
N ALA A 11 -10.23 -4.65 10.29
CA ALA A 11 -10.41 -6.10 10.15
C ALA A 11 -10.40 -6.55 8.68
N ALA A 12 -11.07 -5.83 7.78
CA ALA A 12 -11.04 -6.13 6.34
C ALA A 12 -9.62 -6.02 5.75
N PHE A 13 -8.86 -4.98 6.12
CA PHE A 13 -7.46 -4.84 5.70
C PHE A 13 -6.55 -5.90 6.31
N ALA A 14 -6.75 -6.24 7.59
CA ALA A 14 -6.03 -7.30 8.27
C ALA A 14 -6.25 -8.65 7.57
N ALA A 15 -7.51 -8.99 7.25
CA ALA A 15 -7.84 -10.22 6.53
C ALA A 15 -7.21 -10.24 5.13
N ALA A 16 -7.29 -9.15 4.37
CA ALA A 16 -6.66 -9.05 3.05
C ALA A 16 -5.12 -9.17 3.13
N TYR A 17 -4.50 -8.57 4.15
CA TYR A 17 -3.07 -8.66 4.39
C TYR A 17 -2.64 -10.08 4.74
N LEU A 18 -3.34 -10.73 5.68
CA LEU A 18 -3.06 -12.11 6.06
C LEU A 18 -3.26 -13.05 4.86
N LEU A 19 -4.31 -12.87 4.06
CA LEU A 19 -4.48 -13.62 2.83
C LEU A 19 -3.28 -13.44 1.90
N ALA A 20 -2.82 -12.21 1.65
CA ALA A 20 -1.64 -11.99 0.82
C ALA A 20 -0.35 -12.58 1.42
N TYR A 21 -0.20 -12.52 2.74
CA TYR A 21 0.96 -13.03 3.47
C TYR A 21 1.03 -14.56 3.46
N TRP A 22 -0.11 -15.23 3.66
CA TRP A 22 -0.22 -16.69 3.79
C TRP A 22 -0.49 -17.41 2.47
N ALA A 23 -1.11 -16.75 1.47
CA ALA A 23 -1.59 -17.44 0.28
C ALA A 23 -0.50 -17.99 -0.64
N GLY A 24 0.78 -17.65 -0.45
CA GLY A 24 1.87 -18.21 -1.25
C GLY A 24 1.64 -18.11 -2.78
N ILE A 25 2.18 -19.10 -3.50
CA ILE A 25 2.28 -19.17 -4.97
C ILE A 25 0.97 -18.97 -5.77
N PRO A 26 -0.22 -19.47 -5.38
CA PRO A 26 -1.45 -19.29 -6.19
C PRO A 26 -1.89 -17.82 -6.34
N LEU A 27 -1.44 -16.93 -5.45
CA LEU A 27 -1.65 -15.48 -5.54
C LEU A 27 -0.32 -14.74 -5.59
N ALA A 28 0.70 -15.30 -6.28
CA ALA A 28 2.01 -14.68 -6.45
C ALA A 28 1.97 -13.24 -7.00
N VAL A 29 0.83 -12.81 -7.54
CA VAL A 29 0.55 -11.44 -8.01
C VAL A 29 0.25 -10.46 -6.86
N LEU A 30 -0.24 -10.88 -5.69
CA LEU A 30 -0.60 -9.97 -4.60
C LEU A 30 0.56 -9.77 -3.63
N SER A 31 1.21 -8.61 -3.71
CA SER A 31 2.25 -8.24 -2.76
C SER A 31 1.66 -7.87 -1.39
N PRO A 32 2.08 -8.50 -0.28
CA PRO A 32 1.68 -8.11 1.07
C PRO A 32 2.03 -6.64 1.37
N VAL A 33 3.13 -6.15 0.80
CA VAL A 33 3.57 -4.75 0.92
C VAL A 33 2.58 -3.82 0.23
N ALA A 34 2.05 -4.20 -0.94
CA ALA A 34 1.04 -3.40 -1.62
C ALA A 34 -0.27 -3.31 -0.81
N VAL A 35 -0.71 -4.41 -0.20
CA VAL A 35 -1.89 -4.42 0.67
C VAL A 35 -1.66 -3.54 1.91
N ALA A 36 -0.52 -3.69 2.57
CA ALA A 36 -0.13 -2.87 3.72
C ALA A 36 -0.04 -1.38 3.38
N ALA A 37 0.53 -1.03 2.22
CA ALA A 37 0.66 0.34 1.77
C ALA A 37 -0.71 1.00 1.51
N VAL A 38 -1.65 0.24 0.93
CA VAL A 38 -3.03 0.68 0.71
C VAL A 38 -3.77 0.82 2.03
N TRP A 39 -3.59 -0.11 2.97
CA TRP A 39 -4.15 0.01 4.31
C TRP A 39 -3.70 1.32 4.98
N MET A 40 -2.39 1.62 4.97
CA MET A 40 -1.84 2.85 5.56
C MET A 40 -2.37 4.11 4.87
N LEU A 41 -2.47 4.12 3.54
CA LEU A 41 -3.04 5.24 2.79
C LEU A 41 -4.51 5.47 3.10
N ALA A 42 -5.28 4.38 3.11
CA ALA A 42 -6.70 4.45 3.30
C ALA A 42 -7.00 5.01 4.71
N GLN A 43 -6.26 4.57 5.72
CA GLN A 43 -6.48 4.96 7.12
C GLN A 43 -5.87 6.31 7.49
N GLY A 44 -4.89 6.83 6.73
CA GLY A 44 -4.31 8.17 6.92
C GLY A 44 -5.36 9.29 6.98
N ARG A 45 -6.51 9.13 6.32
CA ARG A 45 -7.65 10.07 6.34
C ARG A 45 -8.30 10.23 7.72
N TRP A 46 -8.16 9.28 8.62
CA TRP A 46 -8.95 9.21 9.86
C TRP A 46 -8.14 9.45 11.14
N GLY A 47 -6.86 9.83 11.02
CA GLY A 47 -6.01 10.23 12.16
C GLY A 47 -5.52 9.09 13.05
N LEU A 48 -6.01 7.86 12.86
CA LEU A 48 -5.69 6.69 13.69
C LEU A 48 -4.54 5.83 13.13
N ARG A 49 -3.74 6.37 12.22
CA ARG A 49 -2.68 5.65 11.49
C ARG A 49 -1.68 4.93 12.41
N ARG A 50 -1.43 5.46 13.62
CA ARG A 50 -0.56 4.82 14.61
C ARG A 50 -1.10 3.44 15.05
N PHE A 51 -2.40 3.32 15.26
CA PHE A 51 -3.03 2.04 15.62
C PHE A 51 -2.99 1.04 14.48
N ASP A 52 -3.19 1.50 13.24
CA ASP A 52 -3.06 0.63 12.07
C ASP A 52 -1.62 0.12 11.89
N VAL A 53 -0.61 0.97 12.11
CA VAL A 53 0.80 0.56 12.10
C VAL A 53 1.08 -0.50 13.16
N ILE A 54 0.60 -0.29 14.39
CA ILE A 54 0.74 -1.26 15.48
C ILE A 54 0.05 -2.57 15.08
N THR A 55 -1.19 -2.50 14.60
CA THR A 55 -1.95 -3.70 14.20
C THR A 55 -1.23 -4.47 13.09
N LEU A 56 -0.74 -3.78 12.06
CA LEU A 56 0.02 -4.40 10.98
C LEU A 56 1.32 -5.05 11.50
N ALA A 57 2.06 -4.35 12.37
CA ALA A 57 3.28 -4.87 12.97
C ALA A 57 2.99 -6.13 13.78
N THR A 58 1.98 -6.09 14.65
CA THR A 58 1.57 -7.21 15.50
C THR A 58 1.12 -8.40 14.66
N LEU A 59 0.29 -8.19 13.63
CA LEU A 59 -0.17 -9.27 12.74
C LEU A 59 1.00 -9.91 11.98
N THR A 60 1.95 -9.11 11.52
CA THR A 60 3.13 -9.61 10.80
C THR A 60 4.02 -10.43 11.72
N ALA A 61 4.32 -9.91 12.93
CA ALA A 61 5.12 -10.62 13.91
C ALA A 61 4.43 -11.93 14.36
N ALA A 62 3.14 -11.88 14.68
CA ALA A 62 2.36 -13.06 15.07
C ALA A 62 2.32 -14.11 13.93
N SER A 63 2.13 -13.68 12.69
CA SER A 63 2.15 -14.58 11.53
C SER A 63 3.53 -15.20 11.32
N ALA A 64 4.60 -14.44 11.49
CA ALA A 64 5.97 -14.97 11.39
C ALA A 64 6.26 -16.00 12.49
N ILE A 65 5.85 -15.73 13.73
CA ILE A 65 5.99 -16.68 14.85
C ILE A 65 5.19 -17.96 14.57
N ALA A 66 3.97 -17.84 14.02
CA ALA A 66 3.16 -18.99 13.63
C ALA A 66 3.82 -19.86 12.54
N HIS A 67 4.72 -19.29 11.72
CA HIS A 67 5.56 -20.01 10.77
C HIS A 67 6.90 -20.49 11.35
N GLY A 68 7.09 -20.39 12.66
CA GLY A 68 8.29 -20.87 13.35
C GLY A 68 9.44 -19.86 13.41
N ALA A 69 9.23 -18.59 13.06
CA ALA A 69 10.26 -17.56 13.23
C ALA A 69 10.50 -17.25 14.72
N GLY A 70 11.76 -17.11 15.12
CA GLY A 70 12.11 -16.58 16.44
C GLY A 70 11.67 -15.11 16.61
N MET A 71 11.54 -14.64 17.85
CA MET A 71 11.01 -13.29 18.15
C MET A 71 11.77 -12.17 17.43
N LEU A 72 13.11 -12.22 17.40
CA LEU A 72 13.93 -11.20 16.73
C LEU A 72 13.63 -11.13 15.22
N MET A 73 13.53 -12.29 14.57
CA MET A 73 13.19 -12.38 13.15
C MET A 73 11.76 -11.88 12.88
N ALA A 74 10.81 -12.22 13.76
CA ALA A 74 9.43 -11.77 13.67
C ALA A 74 9.30 -10.24 13.75
N PHE A 75 10.05 -9.60 14.66
CA PHE A 75 10.11 -8.12 14.72
C PHE A 75 10.81 -7.51 13.51
N GLY A 76 11.88 -8.15 13.01
CA GLY A 76 12.53 -7.77 11.77
C GLY A 76 11.56 -7.75 10.59
N LEU A 77 10.81 -8.85 10.40
CA LEU A 77 9.79 -8.97 9.36
C LEU A 77 8.66 -7.95 9.52
N ALA A 78 8.21 -7.69 10.75
CA ALA A 78 7.24 -6.64 11.03
C ALA A 78 7.76 -5.26 10.59
N ALA A 79 9.03 -4.93 10.86
CA ALA A 79 9.65 -3.69 10.38
C ALA A 79 9.78 -3.67 8.85
N ALA A 80 10.20 -4.78 8.23
CA ALA A 80 10.36 -4.92 6.78
C ALA A 80 9.05 -4.79 5.98
N VAL A 81 7.89 -4.95 6.63
CA VAL A 81 6.58 -4.71 6.02
C VAL A 81 6.05 -3.30 6.35
N THR A 82 6.12 -2.91 7.62
CA THR A 82 5.51 -1.67 8.11
C THR A 82 6.22 -0.42 7.60
N LEU A 83 7.56 -0.43 7.55
CA LEU A 83 8.35 0.73 7.11
C LEU A 83 8.11 1.05 5.62
N PRO A 84 8.20 0.11 4.66
CA PRO A 84 7.89 0.41 3.27
C PRO A 84 6.45 0.88 3.07
N ALA A 85 5.48 0.27 3.75
CA ALA A 85 4.07 0.67 3.69
C ALA A 85 3.88 2.12 4.18
N MET A 86 4.55 2.49 5.27
CA MET A 86 4.54 3.85 5.81
C MET A 86 5.21 4.84 4.85
N ILE A 87 6.38 4.48 4.31
CA ILE A 87 7.11 5.28 3.32
C ILE A 87 6.23 5.54 2.10
N PHE A 88 5.56 4.51 1.57
CA PHE A 88 4.65 4.66 0.43
C PHE A 88 3.57 5.69 0.72
N ALA A 89 2.89 5.52 1.85
CA ALA A 89 1.78 6.38 2.21
C ALA A 89 2.24 7.83 2.46
N VAL A 90 3.37 8.04 3.14
CA VAL A 90 3.95 9.39 3.35
C VAL A 90 4.40 10.02 2.03
N LEU A 91 5.13 9.29 1.18
CA LEU A 91 5.62 9.80 -0.10
C LEU A 91 4.47 10.12 -1.04
N LEU A 92 3.44 9.28 -1.10
CA LEU A 92 2.26 9.54 -1.92
C LEU A 92 1.51 10.79 -1.44
N GLU A 93 1.28 10.93 -0.12
CA GLU A 93 0.65 12.12 0.47
C GLU A 93 1.47 13.40 0.18
N ARG A 94 2.80 13.32 0.25
CA ARG A 94 3.69 14.47 0.04
C ARG A 94 3.84 14.84 -1.43
N TRP A 95 4.02 13.87 -2.33
CA TRP A 95 4.37 14.11 -3.73
C TRP A 95 3.12 14.23 -4.63
N LEU A 96 2.02 13.59 -4.22
CA LEU A 96 0.74 13.58 -4.91
C LEU A 96 -0.41 13.84 -3.90
N PRO A 97 -0.41 15.01 -3.23
CA PRO A 97 -1.45 15.36 -2.26
C PRO A 97 -2.83 15.27 -2.90
N GLY A 98 -3.76 14.61 -2.19
CA GLY A 98 -5.13 14.43 -2.66
C GLY A 98 -5.30 13.48 -3.85
N TRP A 99 -4.26 12.73 -4.25
CA TRP A 99 -4.35 11.65 -5.26
C TRP A 99 -5.42 10.63 -4.86
N TRP A 100 -5.29 10.11 -3.65
CA TRP A 100 -6.21 9.10 -3.09
C TRP A 100 -7.64 9.64 -2.93
N GLN A 101 -7.78 10.95 -2.72
CA GLN A 101 -9.06 11.60 -2.54
C GLN A 101 -9.72 11.96 -3.87
N GLY A 102 -9.03 11.85 -5.01
CA GLY A 102 -9.58 12.17 -6.33
C GLY A 102 -9.66 13.67 -6.68
N HIS A 103 -9.08 14.55 -5.85
CA HIS A 103 -9.25 16.01 -5.97
C HIS A 103 -7.93 16.78 -6.15
N GLY A 104 -6.84 16.37 -5.49
CA GLY A 104 -5.64 17.22 -5.37
C GLY A 104 -4.72 17.28 -6.60
N ASP A 105 -5.02 16.48 -7.63
CA ASP A 105 -4.16 16.34 -8.81
C ASP A 105 -4.79 16.86 -10.11
N ARG A 106 -5.91 17.59 -10.03
CA ARG A 106 -6.66 18.06 -11.19
C ARG A 106 -5.84 19.03 -12.06
N PHE A 107 -4.92 19.78 -11.45
CA PHE A 107 -4.14 20.83 -12.10
C PHE A 107 -2.74 20.38 -12.59
N ARG A 108 -2.35 19.13 -12.36
CA ARG A 108 -1.02 18.63 -12.78
C ARG A 108 -1.08 17.86 -14.09
N PRO A 109 -0.07 17.98 -14.97
CA PRO A 109 0.04 17.17 -16.18
C PRO A 109 -0.01 15.67 -15.87
N ARG A 110 -0.65 14.88 -16.73
CA ARG A 110 -0.75 13.42 -16.57
C ARG A 110 0.62 12.76 -16.43
N ARG A 111 1.59 13.17 -17.25
CA ARG A 111 2.95 12.62 -17.25
C ARG A 111 3.65 12.80 -15.90
N THR A 112 3.68 14.03 -15.37
CA THR A 112 4.32 14.33 -14.07
C THR A 112 3.73 13.51 -12.94
N ARG A 113 2.40 13.28 -12.96
CA ARG A 113 1.74 12.48 -11.94
C ARG A 113 2.11 11.00 -12.00
N LEU A 114 2.15 10.43 -13.21
CA LEU A 114 2.56 9.04 -13.40
C LEU A 114 4.02 8.81 -13.03
N VAL A 115 4.91 9.75 -13.38
CA VAL A 115 6.33 9.69 -13.00
C VAL A 115 6.49 9.73 -11.48
N ARG A 116 5.78 10.63 -10.79
CA ARG A 116 5.82 10.67 -9.32
C ARG A 116 5.28 9.39 -8.71
N LEU A 117 4.17 8.86 -9.22
CA LEU A 117 3.59 7.61 -8.73
C LEU A 117 4.57 6.43 -8.92
N ALA A 118 5.20 6.34 -10.10
CA ALA A 118 6.22 5.34 -10.39
C ALA A 118 7.43 5.47 -9.47
N ALA A 119 7.88 6.70 -9.19
CA ALA A 119 8.98 6.94 -8.27
C ALA A 119 8.62 6.54 -6.82
N VAL A 120 7.40 6.84 -6.35
CA VAL A 120 6.94 6.40 -5.03
C VAL A 120 6.87 4.87 -4.94
N ALA A 121 6.29 4.21 -5.95
CA ALA A 121 6.24 2.75 -6.00
C ALA A 121 7.63 2.11 -6.04
N ALA A 122 8.53 2.64 -6.87
CA ALA A 122 9.91 2.18 -6.98
C ALA A 122 10.67 2.34 -5.66
N LEU A 123 10.62 3.51 -5.03
CA LEU A 123 11.29 3.75 -3.75
C LEU A 123 10.77 2.81 -2.66
N THR A 124 9.45 2.62 -2.57
CA THR A 124 8.87 1.68 -1.61
C THR A 124 9.32 0.24 -1.88
N ALA A 125 9.30 -0.21 -3.13
CA ALA A 125 9.71 -1.56 -3.50
C ALA A 125 11.20 -1.80 -3.19
N VAL A 126 12.07 -0.82 -3.52
CA VAL A 126 13.50 -0.86 -3.18
C VAL A 126 13.69 -0.95 -1.67
N THR A 127 13.00 -0.12 -0.88
CA THR A 127 13.09 -0.19 0.59
C THR A 127 12.66 -1.57 1.09
N SER A 128 11.57 -2.14 0.55
CA SER A 128 11.13 -3.47 0.96
C SER A 128 12.17 -4.54 0.66
N VAL A 129 12.73 -4.53 -0.55
CA VAL A 129 13.79 -5.46 -0.96
C VAL A 129 15.03 -5.32 -0.08
N VAL A 130 15.48 -4.10 0.19
CA VAL A 130 16.67 -3.85 1.04
C VAL A 130 16.44 -4.38 2.45
N LEU A 131 15.29 -4.08 3.06
CA LEU A 131 14.99 -4.57 4.40
C LEU A 131 14.87 -6.09 4.46
N GLN A 132 14.32 -6.72 3.41
CA GLN A 132 14.26 -8.18 3.32
C GLN A 132 15.64 -8.82 3.11
N ALA A 133 16.52 -8.20 2.32
CA ALA A 133 17.89 -8.69 2.11
C ALA A 133 18.71 -8.65 3.41
N ILE A 134 18.46 -7.69 4.30
CA ILE A 134 19.08 -7.65 5.64
C ILE A 134 18.63 -8.85 6.50
N LEU A 135 17.38 -9.27 6.37
CA LEU A 135 16.80 -10.39 7.14
C LEU A 135 17.12 -11.76 6.53
N SER A 136 17.52 -11.81 5.27
CA SER A 136 17.82 -13.04 4.54
C SER A 136 19.00 -12.79 3.60
N PRO A 137 20.25 -13.04 4.04
CA PRO A 137 21.46 -12.56 3.39
C PRO A 137 21.88 -13.32 2.11
N GLU A 138 21.20 -14.41 1.74
CA GLU A 138 21.48 -15.17 0.50
C GLU A 138 20.32 -15.16 -0.51
N PRO A 139 19.77 -14.01 -0.93
CA PRO A 139 18.74 -14.00 -1.95
C PRO A 139 19.39 -14.12 -3.34
N SER A 140 18.86 -14.96 -4.21
CA SER A 140 19.32 -15.01 -5.60
C SER A 140 18.99 -13.67 -6.30
N VAL A 141 19.83 -13.23 -7.24
CA VAL A 141 19.59 -12.02 -8.03
C VAL A 141 18.23 -12.08 -8.75
N TYR A 142 17.84 -13.29 -9.16
CA TYR A 142 16.55 -13.56 -9.79
C TYR A 142 15.38 -13.28 -8.83
N ASP A 143 15.44 -13.78 -7.59
CA ASP A 143 14.38 -13.58 -6.59
C ASP A 143 14.23 -12.12 -6.20
N VAL A 144 15.35 -11.40 -6.07
CA VAL A 144 15.37 -9.97 -5.79
C VAL A 144 14.68 -9.19 -6.93
N SER A 145 15.06 -9.48 -8.17
CA SER A 145 14.50 -8.80 -9.35
C SER A 145 13.01 -9.05 -9.51
N LEU A 146 12.59 -10.30 -9.32
CA LEU A 146 11.18 -10.70 -9.40
C LEU A 146 10.34 -10.02 -8.32
N ARG A 147 10.82 -10.01 -7.06
CA ARG A 147 10.13 -9.32 -5.95
C ARG A 147 10.01 -7.84 -6.19
N LEU A 148 11.10 -7.19 -6.64
CA LEU A 148 11.10 -5.77 -6.97
C LEU A 148 10.07 -5.46 -8.06
N ALA A 149 10.09 -6.21 -9.17
CA ALA A 149 9.15 -6.03 -10.27
C ALA A 149 7.70 -6.23 -9.80
N ARG A 150 7.44 -7.29 -9.03
CA ARG A 150 6.12 -7.55 -8.45
C ARG A 150 5.65 -6.39 -7.59
N ASP A 151 6.47 -5.94 -6.65
CA ASP A 151 6.07 -4.91 -5.69
C ASP A 151 5.82 -3.57 -6.39
N VAL A 152 6.64 -3.19 -7.37
CA VAL A 152 6.41 -2.00 -8.19
C VAL A 152 5.10 -2.11 -8.97
N VAL A 153 4.91 -3.21 -9.70
CA VAL A 153 3.72 -3.41 -10.56
C VAL A 153 2.45 -3.44 -9.71
N THR A 154 2.47 -4.10 -8.56
CA THR A 154 1.31 -4.20 -7.67
C THR A 154 0.97 -2.89 -6.99
N LEU A 155 1.97 -2.15 -6.50
CA LEU A 155 1.75 -0.82 -5.93
C LEU A 155 1.16 0.13 -6.97
N LEU A 156 1.66 0.11 -8.20
CA LEU A 156 1.11 0.88 -9.33
C LEU A 156 -0.31 0.44 -9.66
N ALA A 157 -0.54 -0.85 -9.87
CA ALA A 157 -1.83 -1.39 -10.24
C ALA A 157 -2.91 -1.07 -9.20
N VAL A 158 -2.63 -1.30 -7.92
CA VAL A 158 -3.61 -1.08 -6.85
C VAL A 158 -3.88 0.40 -6.64
N THR A 159 -2.88 1.28 -6.76
CA THR A 159 -3.12 2.73 -6.65
C THR A 159 -3.88 3.31 -7.83
N LEU A 160 -3.62 2.82 -9.04
CA LEU A 160 -4.37 3.21 -10.24
C LEU A 160 -5.80 2.67 -10.20
N ALA A 161 -5.99 1.41 -9.81
CA ALA A 161 -7.30 0.78 -9.63
C ALA A 161 -8.11 1.49 -8.53
N GLY A 162 -7.50 1.73 -7.37
CA GLY A 162 -8.12 2.50 -6.29
C GLY A 162 -8.57 3.88 -6.75
N ARG A 163 -7.74 4.57 -7.55
CA ARG A 163 -8.13 5.85 -8.16
C ARG A 163 -9.29 5.71 -9.14
N ALA A 164 -9.32 4.66 -9.97
CA ALA A 164 -10.41 4.43 -10.92
C ALA A 164 -11.75 4.21 -10.20
N LEU A 165 -11.73 3.45 -9.11
CA LEU A 165 -12.91 3.17 -8.27
C LEU A 165 -13.39 4.39 -7.47
N LEU A 166 -12.47 5.24 -7.01
CA LEU A 166 -12.77 6.42 -6.19
C LEU A 166 -13.10 7.68 -6.99
N ARG A 167 -12.99 7.66 -8.33
CA ARG A 167 -13.40 8.81 -9.15
C ARG A 167 -14.92 9.01 -9.00
N PRO A 168 -15.39 10.16 -8.49
CA PRO A 168 -16.80 10.46 -8.57
C PRO A 168 -17.20 10.46 -10.05
N ARG A 169 -18.24 9.69 -10.40
CA ARG A 169 -18.93 9.83 -11.68
C ARG A 169 -19.33 11.31 -11.77
N THR A 170 -18.66 12.07 -12.62
CA THR A 170 -19.02 13.46 -12.87
C THR A 170 -20.51 13.48 -13.21
N PRO A 171 -21.35 14.29 -12.56
CA PRO A 171 -22.70 14.51 -13.05
C PRO A 171 -22.56 15.00 -14.48
N GLN A 172 -23.16 14.24 -15.40
CA GLN A 172 -23.33 14.63 -16.79
C GLN A 172 -23.89 16.05 -16.74
N ARG A 173 -23.13 17.04 -17.21
CA ARG A 173 -23.63 18.42 -17.30
C ARG A 173 -24.79 18.38 -18.28
N THR A 174 -26.00 18.21 -17.76
CA THR A 174 -27.24 18.54 -18.45
C THR A 174 -27.07 19.96 -18.95
N GLY A 175 -27.22 20.14 -20.26
CA GLY A 175 -26.84 21.35 -20.97
C GLY A 175 -27.36 22.59 -20.27
N LEU A 176 -26.44 23.50 -19.92
CA LEU A 176 -26.80 24.88 -19.67
C LEU A 176 -27.21 25.46 -21.02
N THR A 177 -28.51 25.39 -21.31
CA THR A 177 -29.14 26.17 -22.37
C THR A 177 -28.94 27.64 -22.01
N LEU A 178 -27.98 28.28 -22.69
CA LEU A 178 -27.88 29.73 -22.75
C LEU A 178 -29.18 30.26 -23.36
N VAL A 179 -30.05 30.83 -22.52
CA VAL A 179 -31.12 31.71 -22.98
C VAL A 179 -30.42 33.00 -23.41
N ARG A 180 -30.42 33.25 -24.72
CA ARG A 180 -30.05 34.54 -25.30
C ARG A 180 -31.23 35.49 -25.21
#